data_AF-A0AB35W7Q0-F1
#
_entry.id   AF-A0AB35W7Q0-F1
#
_cell.length_a   1.000
_cell.length_b   1.000
_cell.length_c   1.000
_cell.angle_alpha   90.00
_cell.angle_beta   90.00
_cell.angle_gamma   90.00
#
_symmetry.space_group_name_H-M   'P 1'
#
loop_
_entity.id
_entity.type
_entity.pdbx_description
1 polymer ?
#
loop_
_entity_poly.entity_id
_entity_poly.type
_entity_poly.pdbx_seq_one_letter_code
_entity_poly.pdbx_strand_id
1 'polypeptide(L)' 'MQTNEWFYLNKPVRRVIAGHRMPSALFEAMNIICNSMGIEFCRTGIGDEGIDADYVEPSKILTPNNHLDWNVLKNDR' A
#
# COMPACT_ATOMS: atom_id res chain seq x y z
N MET A 1 -30.69 -6.83 -1.65
CA MET A 1 -29.26 -7.21 -1.59
C MET A 1 -28.68 -7.06 -2.98
N GLN A 2 -27.48 -6.50 -3.13
CA GLN A 2 -26.89 -6.21 -4.44
C GLN A 2 -26.36 -7.51 -5.10
N THR A 3 -26.51 -7.64 -6.42
CA THR A 3 -26.28 -8.88 -7.19
C THR A 3 -25.07 -8.83 -8.14
N ASN A 4 -24.32 -7.74 -8.14
CA ASN A 4 -23.17 -7.56 -9.03
C ASN A 4 -21.92 -8.22 -8.44
N GLU A 5 -21.00 -8.65 -9.31
CA GLU A 5 -19.70 -9.22 -8.94
C GLU A 5 -18.80 -8.21 -8.19
N TRP A 6 -18.98 -6.90 -8.46
CA TRP A 6 -18.19 -5.82 -7.88
C TRP A 6 -19.05 -4.78 -7.15
N PHE A 7 -18.47 -4.18 -6.10
CA PHE A 7 -19.06 -3.05 -5.38
C PHE A 7 -18.57 -1.73 -5.95
N TYR A 8 -19.50 -0.88 -6.38
CA TYR A 8 -19.21 0.50 -6.71
C TYR A 8 -19.15 1.34 -5.43
N LEU A 9 -18.02 1.99 -5.21
CA LEU A 9 -17.85 2.92 -4.10
C LEU A 9 -18.09 4.35 -4.57
N ASN A 10 -19.06 5.03 -3.96
CA ASN A 10 -19.35 6.44 -4.23
C ASN A 10 -18.16 7.37 -3.91
N LYS A 11 -17.23 6.89 -3.07
CA LYS A 11 -15.98 7.59 -2.72
C LYS A 11 -14.81 6.63 -2.98
N PRO A 12 -13.77 7.05 -3.70
CA PRO A 12 -12.61 6.20 -3.94
C PRO A 12 -11.88 5.89 -2.62
N VAL A 13 -11.22 4.74 -2.58
CA VAL A 13 -10.33 4.35 -1.47
C VAL A 13 -9.17 5.33 -1.41
N ARG A 14 -8.87 5.87 -0.23
CA ARG A 14 -7.77 6.83 -0.01
C ARG A 14 -6.65 6.29 0.87
N ARG A 15 -6.90 5.20 1.60
CA ARG A 15 -5.96 4.57 2.51
C ARG A 15 -6.16 3.06 2.53
N VAL A 16 -5.06 2.32 2.58
CA VAL A 16 -5.02 0.87 2.80
C VAL A 16 -4.16 0.58 4.02
N ILE A 17 -4.65 -0.25 4.95
CA ILE A 17 -3.93 -0.63 6.17
C ILE A 17 -3.62 -2.13 6.08
N ALA A 18 -2.35 -2.48 5.94
CA ALA A 18 -1.89 -3.84 5.91
C ALA A 18 -1.81 -4.45 7.31
N GLY A 19 -2.51 -5.57 7.51
CA GLY A 19 -2.45 -6.32 8.76
C GLY A 19 -1.13 -7.06 8.96
N HIS A 20 -0.82 -7.37 10.23
CA HIS A 20 0.41 -8.05 10.65
C HIS A 20 0.70 -9.40 9.95
N ARG A 21 -0.33 -10.08 9.41
CA ARG A 21 -0.19 -11.37 8.73
C ARG A 21 0.08 -11.26 7.22
N MET A 22 0.21 -10.06 6.67
CA MET A 22 0.49 -9.88 5.24
C MET A 22 1.90 -10.38 4.90
N PRO A 23 2.06 -11.27 3.90
CA PRO A 23 3.38 -11.70 3.43
C PRO A 23 4.21 -10.52 2.92
N SER A 24 5.53 -10.54 3.13
CA SER A 24 6.43 -9.43 2.76
C SER A 24 6.36 -9.04 1.29
N ALA A 25 6.34 -10.02 0.38
CA ALA A 25 6.24 -9.76 -1.06
C ALA A 25 4.91 -9.08 -1.44
N LEU A 26 3.80 -9.48 -0.81
CA LEU A 26 2.51 -8.84 -1.02
C LEU A 26 2.48 -7.43 -0.42
N PHE A 27 3.10 -7.24 0.74
CA PHE A 27 3.22 -5.94 1.39
C PHE A 27 4.00 -4.94 0.51
N GLU A 28 5.14 -5.35 -0.04
CA GLU A 28 5.95 -4.55 -0.97
C GLU A 28 5.15 -4.20 -2.24
N ALA A 29 4.50 -5.19 -2.85
CA ALA A 29 3.69 -4.97 -4.04
C ALA A 29 2.53 -4.01 -3.78
N MET A 30 1.85 -4.14 -2.64
CA MET A 30 0.78 -3.23 -2.23
C MET A 30 1.30 -1.83 -1.96
N ASN A 31 2.48 -1.69 -1.34
CA ASN A 31 3.13 -0.40 -1.15
C ASN A 31 3.38 0.30 -2.49
N ILE A 32 3.95 -0.41 -3.47
CA ILE A 32 4.19 0.12 -4.83
C ILE A 32 2.88 0.55 -5.50
N ILE A 33 1.87 -0.33 -5.51
CA ILE A 33 0.58 -0.09 -6.17
C ILE A 33 -0.12 1.12 -5.53
N CYS A 34 -0.26 1.13 -4.20
CA CYS A 34 -0.94 2.21 -3.49
C CYS A 34 -0.27 3.56 -3.75
N ASN A 35 1.06 3.63 -3.64
CA ASN A 35 1.79 4.87 -3.95
C ASN A 35 1.60 5.31 -5.40
N SER A 36 1.69 4.41 -6.39
CA SER A 36 1.46 4.75 -7.80
C SER A 36 0.08 5.34 -8.07
N MET A 37 -0.92 4.95 -7.27
CA MET A 37 -2.29 5.41 -7.34
C MET A 37 -2.58 6.64 -6.46
N GLY A 38 -1.58 7.13 -5.70
CA GLY A 38 -1.75 8.21 -4.72
C GLY A 38 -2.62 7.81 -3.52
N ILE A 39 -2.65 6.52 -3.18
CA ILE A 39 -3.36 5.94 -2.04
C ILE A 39 -2.36 5.79 -0.89
N GLU A 40 -2.72 6.27 0.30
CA GLU A 40 -1.88 6.12 1.49
C GLU A 40 -1.79 4.65 1.90
N PHE A 41 -0.57 4.15 2.10
CA PHE A 41 -0.34 2.79 2.59
C PHE A 41 0.16 2.83 4.04
N CYS A 42 -0.50 2.10 4.91
CA CYS A 42 -0.18 1.99 6.32
C CYS A 42 0.02 0.52 6.70
N ARG A 43 0.62 0.27 7.85
CA ARG A 43 0.65 -1.04 8.50
C ARG A 43 -0.04 -0.97 9.85
N THR A 44 -0.60 -2.09 10.31
CA THR A 44 -1.09 -2.17 11.68
C THR A 44 0.07 -2.04 12.65
N GLY A 45 0.01 -1.04 13.52
CA GLY A 45 0.87 -0.81 14.67
C GLY A 45 0.19 -1.19 15.97
N ILE A 46 0.98 -1.23 17.05
CA ILE A 46 0.47 -1.26 18.43
C ILE A 46 1.01 -0.01 19.10
N GLY A 47 0.12 0.91 19.45
CA GLY A 47 0.45 2.09 20.24
C GLY A 47 -0.17 2.05 21.63
N ASP A 48 0.03 3.12 22.39
CA ASP A 48 -0.36 3.21 23.80
C ASP A 48 -1.88 3.13 24.01
N GLU A 49 -2.69 3.45 22.99
CA GLU A 49 -4.15 3.39 23.01
C GLU A 49 -4.75 2.14 22.32
N GLY A 50 -3.92 1.28 21.71
CA GLY A 50 -4.39 0.06 21.04
C GLY A 50 -3.81 -0.18 19.64
N ILE A 51 -4.67 -0.55 18.69
CA ILE A 51 -4.27 -0.83 17.29
C ILE A 51 -4.24 0.47 16.51
N ASP A 52 -3.07 0.82 16.00
CA ASP A 52 -2.84 2.03 15.21
C ASP A 52 -2.56 1.71 13.73
N ALA A 53 -2.63 2.75 12.90
CA ALA A 53 -2.25 2.69 11.50
C ALA A 53 -0.93 3.46 11.32
N ASP A 54 0.18 2.74 11.40
CA ASP A 54 1.51 3.31 11.24
C ASP A 54 1.77 3.63 9.78
N TYR A 55 2.33 4.82 9.54
CA TYR A 55 2.76 5.24 8.21
C TYR A 55 3.84 4.30 7.65
N VAL A 56 3.74 3.99 6.37
CA VAL A 56 4.74 3.22 5.63
C VAL A 56 5.36 4.14 4.58
N GLU A 57 6.68 4.26 4.60
CA GLU A 57 7.38 5.02 3.56
C GLU A 57 7.16 4.41 2.16
N PRO A 58 7.04 5.25 1.13
CA PRO A 58 6.96 4.76 -0.24
C PRO A 58 8.15 3.88 -0.60
N SER A 59 7.88 2.81 -1.34
CA SER A 59 8.95 1.93 -1.80
C SER A 59 9.97 2.74 -2.61
N LYS A 60 11.26 2.55 -2.29
CA LYS A 60 12.40 3.23 -2.96
C LYS A 60 12.50 2.89 -4.45
N ILE A 61 11.74 1.90 -4.89
CA ILE A 61 11.58 1.52 -6.29
C ILE A 61 10.80 2.60 -7.05
N LEU A 62 10.10 3.52 -6.39
CA LEU A 62 9.41 4.62 -7.06
C LEU A 62 10.29 5.88 -7.13
N THR A 63 10.35 6.47 -8.32
CA THR A 63 10.88 7.82 -8.55
C THR A 63 10.00 8.88 -7.86
N PRO A 64 10.48 10.13 -7.69
CA PRO A 64 9.70 11.22 -7.08
C PRO A 64 8.35 11.54 -7.75
N ASN A 65 8.16 11.10 -9.00
CA ASN A 65 6.91 11.28 -9.76
C ASN A 65 6.05 9.99 -9.78
N ASN A 66 6.29 9.05 -8.86
CA ASN A 66 5.60 7.77 -8.75
C ASN A 66 5.74 6.83 -9.98
N HIS A 67 6.79 7.03 -10.79
CA HIS A 67 7.18 6.05 -11.81
C HIS A 67 8.14 5.02 -11.25
N LEU A 68 8.07 3.77 -11.74
CA LEU A 68 9.04 2.71 -11.38
C LEU A 68 10.46 3.09 -11.83
N ASP A 69 11.41 3.02 -10.90
CA ASP A 69 12.83 3.11 -11.15
C ASP A 69 13.40 1.71 -11.49
N TRP A 70 13.56 1.48 -12.79
CA TRP A 70 14.12 0.24 -13.31
C TRP A 70 15.59 -0.01 -12.94
N ASN A 71 16.33 1.01 -12.50
CA ASN A 71 17.72 0.84 -12.09
C ASN A 71 17.81 0.24 -10.69
N VAL A 72 16.89 0.60 -9.79
CA VAL A 72 16.80 0.00 -8.45
C VAL A 72 16.46 -1.49 -8.57
N LEU A 73 15.47 -1.84 -9.40
CA LEU A 73 15.05 -3.23 -9.60
C LEU A 73 16.11 -4.15 -10.22
N LYS A 74 17.06 -3.60 -10.99
CA LYS A 74 18.13 -4.38 -11.64
C LYS A 74 19.29 -4.69 -10.69
N ASN A 75 19.48 -3.90 -9.63
CA ASN A 75 20.61 -4.02 -8.71
C ASN A 75 20.29 -4.82 -7.45
N ASP A 76 19.03 -5.20 -7.23
CA ASP A 76 18.57 -5.98 -6.06
C ASP A 76 18.62 -7.51 -6.31
N ARG A 77 19.47 -7.97 -7.25
CA ARG A 77 19.68 -9.38 -7.62
C ARG A 77 21.11 -9.83 -7.41
#